data_AF-A0A928RDA6-F1
#
_entry.id   AF-A0A928RDA6-F1
#
_cell.length_a   1.000
_cell.length_b   1.000
_cell.length_c   1.000
_cell.angle_alpha   90.00
_cell.angle_beta   90.00
_cell.angle_gamma   90.00
#
_symmetry.space_group_name_H-M   'P 1'
#
loop_
_entity.id
_entity.type
_entity.pdbx_description
1 polymer ?
#
loop_
_entity_poly.entity_id
_entity_poly.type
_entity_poly.pdbx_seq_one_letter_code
_entity_poly.pdbx_strand_id
1 'polypeptide(L)'
;MPETRRMRLDPVDIKLLILYLLKQAERPLSATEITDFVLADSLLDFFETHHYISALLDEKQIEETAPNTYQLTESGAQAIAFFENRLPYTILEKIQLKMKANQKQELLEQLVSADYIPLNDDEFQIHLTMQEAKDTVPFEIKFIVNGKETAKNICNRWKTDYASLYIELTNLFSQL
;
A
#
# COMPACT_ATOMS: atom_id res chain seq x y z
N MET A 1 5.05 37.29 3.39
CA MET A 1 5.18 35.82 3.43
C MET A 1 5.34 35.35 1.99
N PRO A 2 6.37 34.57 1.63
CA PRO A 2 6.47 34.05 0.27
C PRO A 2 5.44 32.93 0.12
N GLU A 3 4.56 33.06 -0.87
CA GLU A 3 3.67 31.99 -1.28
C GLU A 3 4.51 30.79 -1.70
N THR A 4 4.32 29.64 -1.04
CA THR A 4 4.84 28.37 -1.50
C THR A 4 4.18 28.10 -2.85
N ARG A 5 4.88 28.44 -3.94
CA ARG A 5 4.42 28.22 -5.31
C ARG A 5 4.16 26.72 -5.44
N ARG A 6 2.89 26.30 -5.41
CA ARG A 6 2.51 24.91 -5.66
C ARG A 6 3.14 24.52 -7.00
N MET A 7 3.98 23.49 -6.99
CA MET A 7 4.53 22.95 -8.22
C MET A 7 3.38 22.25 -8.94
N ARG A 8 2.67 22.99 -9.80
CA ARG A 8 1.63 22.42 -10.65
C ARG A 8 2.31 21.79 -11.85
N LEU A 9 2.15 20.48 -11.99
CA LEU A 9 2.56 19.75 -13.18
C LEU A 9 1.72 20.20 -14.37
N ASP A 10 2.33 20.25 -15.56
CA ASP A 10 1.58 20.48 -16.78
C ASP A 10 0.78 19.21 -17.17
N PRO A 11 -0.22 19.32 -18.07
CA PRO A 11 -1.05 18.16 -18.45
C PRO A 11 -0.27 16.95 -18.98
N VAL A 12 0.89 17.18 -19.61
CA VAL A 12 1.73 16.10 -20.14
C VAL A 12 2.50 15.43 -19.01
N ASP A 13 3.07 16.22 -18.10
CA ASP A 13 3.77 15.71 -16.93
C ASP A 13 2.83 14.90 -16.03
N ILE A 14 1.55 15.29 -15.94
CA ILE A 14 0.54 14.52 -15.20
C ILE A 14 0.28 13.14 -15.81
N LYS A 15 0.15 13.08 -17.14
CA LYS A 15 0.03 11.79 -17.85
C LYS A 15 1.26 10.92 -17.62
N LEU A 16 2.45 11.50 -17.75
CA LEU A 16 3.71 10.81 -17.47
C LEU A 16 3.79 10.31 -16.03
N LEU A 17 3.25 11.06 -15.07
CA LEU A 17 3.20 10.64 -13.66
C LEU A 17 2.38 9.36 -13.48
N ILE A 18 1.20 9.28 -14.11
CA ILE A 18 0.34 8.08 -14.04
C ILE A 18 1.01 6.89 -14.75
N LEU A 19 1.63 7.12 -15.91
CA LEU A 19 2.39 6.07 -16.60
C LEU A 19 3.59 5.60 -15.77
N TYR A 20 4.26 6.53 -15.07
CA TYR A 20 5.36 6.21 -14.16
C TYR A 20 4.88 5.36 -12.98
N LEU A 21 3.74 5.69 -12.36
CA LEU A 21 3.15 4.90 -11.27
C LEU A 21 2.90 3.46 -11.71
N LEU A 22 2.27 3.27 -12.87
CA LEU A 22 2.00 1.95 -13.41
C LEU A 22 3.29 1.19 -13.78
N LYS A 23 4.32 1.90 -14.27
CA LYS A 23 5.65 1.31 -14.55
C LYS A 23 6.30 0.79 -13.27
N GLN A 24 6.31 1.59 -12.21
CA GLN A 24 6.96 1.24 -10.94
C GLN A 24 6.19 0.17 -10.16
N ALA A 25 4.88 0.04 -10.38
CA ALA A 25 4.06 -0.93 -9.66
C ALA A 25 4.34 -2.37 -10.09
N GLU A 26 4.75 -2.56 -11.35
CA GLU A 26 4.91 -3.88 -11.99
C GLU A 26 3.67 -4.79 -11.88
N ARG A 27 2.51 -4.19 -11.54
CA ARG A 27 1.19 -4.81 -11.47
C ARG A 27 0.12 -3.79 -11.89
N PRO A 28 -1.08 -4.25 -12.30
CA PRO A 28 -2.20 -3.35 -12.49
C PRO A 28 -2.53 -2.59 -11.19
N LEU A 29 -2.92 -1.32 -11.33
CA LEU A 29 -3.38 -0.47 -10.22
C LEU A 29 -4.83 -0.08 -10.43
N SER A 30 -5.62 -0.11 -9.36
CA SER A 30 -6.97 0.44 -9.35
C SER A 30 -6.97 1.97 -9.47
N ALA A 31 -8.08 2.54 -9.96
CA ALA A 31 -8.30 3.99 -9.97
C ALA A 31 -8.07 4.61 -8.59
N THR A 32 -8.51 3.92 -7.53
CA THR A 32 -8.32 4.35 -6.14
C THR A 32 -6.86 4.39 -5.75
N GLU A 33 -6.09 3.33 -6.04
CA GLU A 33 -4.65 3.31 -5.74
C GLU A 33 -3.90 4.43 -6.47
N ILE A 34 -4.15 4.61 -7.77
CA ILE A 34 -3.55 5.70 -8.55
C ILE A 34 -3.87 7.05 -7.91
N THR A 35 -5.15 7.26 -7.56
CA THR A 35 -5.64 8.47 -6.90
C THR A 35 -4.96 8.71 -5.55
N ASP A 36 -4.82 7.67 -4.72
CA ASP A 36 -4.16 7.76 -3.43
C ASP A 36 -2.69 8.16 -3.58
N PHE A 37 -1.98 7.65 -4.59
CA PHE A 37 -0.59 8.03 -4.86
C PHE A 37 -0.46 9.52 -5.19
N VAL A 38 -1.32 10.07 -6.04
CA VAL A 38 -1.23 11.46 -6.51
C VAL A 38 -1.86 12.49 -5.56
N LEU A 39 -2.87 12.09 -4.77
CA LEU A 39 -3.52 12.94 -3.76
C LEU A 39 -2.60 13.28 -2.60
N ALA A 40 -1.75 12.35 -2.17
CA ALA A 40 -0.91 12.51 -0.98
C ALA A 40 0.05 13.71 -1.07
N ASP A 41 0.45 14.09 -2.28
CA ASP A 41 1.29 15.25 -2.56
C ASP A 41 0.50 16.47 -3.09
N SER A 42 -0.84 16.40 -3.07
CA SER A 42 -1.73 17.42 -3.66
C SER A 42 -1.39 17.73 -5.13
N LEU A 43 -0.91 16.72 -5.87
CA LEU A 43 -0.55 16.86 -7.27
C LEU A 43 -1.79 16.90 -8.15
N LEU A 44 -2.75 16.03 -7.83
CA LEU A 44 -4.06 15.91 -8.50
C LEU A 44 -5.14 15.66 -7.46
N ASP A 45 -6.35 16.09 -7.76
CA ASP A 45 -7.55 15.61 -7.08
C ASP A 45 -8.17 14.37 -7.76
N PHE A 46 -9.25 13.84 -7.18
CA PHE A 46 -9.96 12.66 -7.70
C PHE A 46 -10.50 12.87 -9.12
N PHE A 47 -11.04 14.05 -9.44
CA PHE A 47 -11.61 14.33 -10.74
C PHE A 47 -10.54 14.54 -11.81
N GLU A 48 -9.46 15.25 -11.46
CA GLU A 48 -8.29 15.40 -12.32
C GLU A 48 -7.69 14.01 -12.63
N THR A 49 -7.52 13.16 -11.61
CA THR A 49 -6.99 11.80 -11.80
C THR A 49 -7.86 10.99 -12.77
N HIS A 50 -9.18 10.97 -12.57
CA HIS A 50 -10.09 10.27 -13.46
C HIS A 50 -10.03 10.82 -14.90
N HIS A 51 -9.96 12.14 -15.05
CA HIS A 51 -9.83 12.78 -16.36
C HIS A 51 -8.58 12.30 -17.12
N TYR A 52 -7.42 12.27 -16.46
CA TYR A 52 -6.18 11.83 -17.09
C TYR A 52 -6.13 10.32 -17.34
N ILE A 53 -6.74 9.50 -16.48
CA ILE A 53 -6.92 8.06 -16.76
C ILE A 53 -7.73 7.87 -18.04
N SER A 54 -8.86 8.56 -18.19
CA SER A 54 -9.67 8.47 -19.42
C SER A 54 -8.89 8.90 -20.66
N ALA A 55 -8.13 9.99 -20.58
CA ALA A 55 -7.30 10.45 -21.69
C ALA A 55 -6.22 9.43 -22.09
N LEU A 56 -5.60 8.75 -21.12
CA LEU A 56 -4.59 7.72 -21.37
C LEU A 56 -5.19 6.44 -21.99
N LEU A 57 -6.43 6.09 -21.63
CA LEU A 57 -7.19 4.99 -22.26
C LEU A 57 -7.50 5.32 -23.73
N ASP A 58 -8.00 6.53 -24.01
CA ASP A 58 -8.30 6.98 -25.36
C ASP A 58 -7.04 6.98 -26.24
N GLU A 59 -5.89 7.33 -25.67
CA GLU A 59 -4.56 7.31 -26.31
C GLU A 59 -3.93 5.91 -26.38
N LYS A 60 -4.59 4.89 -25.81
CA LYS A 60 -4.12 3.50 -25.73
C LYS A 60 -2.74 3.36 -25.08
N GLN A 61 -2.40 4.26 -24.17
CA GLN A 61 -1.17 4.19 -23.37
C GLN A 61 -1.35 3.32 -22.13
N ILE A 62 -2.59 3.18 -21.67
CA ILE A 62 -2.99 2.23 -20.65
C ILE A 62 -4.18 1.42 -21.14
N GLU A 63 -4.43 0.28 -20.50
CA GLU A 63 -5.59 -0.57 -20.75
C GLU A 63 -6.23 -1.00 -19.43
N GLU A 64 -7.54 -1.28 -19.47
CA GLU A 64 -8.30 -1.75 -18.32
C GLU A 64 -8.31 -3.28 -18.29
N THR A 65 -7.67 -3.88 -17.27
CA THR A 65 -7.52 -5.34 -17.13
C THR A 65 -8.63 -5.96 -16.29
N ALA A 66 -9.25 -5.16 -15.41
CA ALA A 66 -10.39 -5.49 -14.58
C ALA A 66 -11.16 -4.18 -14.26
N PRO A 67 -12.40 -4.24 -13.76
CA PRO A 67 -13.18 -3.02 -13.50
C PRO A 67 -12.40 -1.97 -12.68
N ASN A 68 -12.23 -0.78 -13.25
CA ASN A 68 -11.46 0.33 -12.71
C ASN A 68 -10.00 -0.02 -12.33
N THR A 69 -9.38 -0.96 -13.05
CA THR A 69 -8.01 -1.43 -12.81
C THR A 69 -7.20 -1.37 -14.09
N TYR A 70 -6.07 -0.66 -14.06
CA TYR A 70 -5.33 -0.26 -15.25
C TYR A 70 -3.90 -0.78 -15.25
N GLN A 71 -3.37 -1.06 -16.45
CA GLN A 71 -1.99 -1.43 -16.69
C GLN A 71 -1.42 -0.68 -17.91
N LEU A 72 -0.09 -0.56 -17.99
CA LEU A 72 0.59 -0.01 -19.17
C LEU A 72 0.41 -0.91 -20.39
N THR A 73 0.15 -0.29 -21.54
CA THR A 73 0.37 -0.93 -22.84
C THR A 73 1.84 -0.77 -23.26
N GLU A 74 2.26 -1.45 -24.33
CA GLU A 74 3.58 -1.23 -24.93
C GLU A 74 3.82 0.24 -25.32
N SER A 75 2.79 0.91 -25.87
CA SER A 75 2.85 2.32 -26.24
C SER A 75 3.08 3.23 -25.03
N GLY A 76 2.36 3.00 -23.94
CA GLY A 76 2.55 3.75 -22.69
C GLY A 76 3.92 3.50 -22.08
N ALA A 77 4.40 2.25 -22.09
CA ALA A 77 5.72 1.88 -21.58
C ALA A 77 6.85 2.58 -22.36
N GLN A 78 6.73 2.67 -23.69
CA GLN A 78 7.65 3.44 -24.53
C GLN A 78 7.58 4.93 -24.20
N ALA A 79 6.37 5.51 -24.11
CA ALA A 79 6.19 6.93 -23.83
C ALA A 79 6.87 7.34 -22.52
N ILE A 80 6.65 6.60 -21.43
CA ILE A 80 7.31 6.93 -20.16
C ILE A 80 8.82 6.70 -20.23
N ALA A 81 9.32 5.67 -20.92
CA ALA A 81 10.76 5.44 -21.06
C ALA A 81 11.49 6.60 -21.76
N PHE A 82 10.86 7.24 -22.76
CA PHE A 82 11.45 8.39 -23.45
C PHE A 82 11.36 9.70 -22.68
N PHE A 83 10.28 9.90 -21.90
CA PHE A 83 9.97 11.19 -21.28
C PHE A 83 10.08 11.21 -19.75
N GLU A 84 10.57 10.14 -19.11
CA GLU A 84 10.74 10.06 -17.65
C GLU A 84 11.53 11.25 -17.08
N ASN A 85 12.54 11.73 -17.82
CA ASN A 85 13.40 12.86 -17.44
C ASN A 85 12.65 14.21 -17.34
N ARG A 86 11.42 14.30 -17.85
CA ARG A 86 10.57 15.49 -17.65
C ARG A 86 10.04 15.59 -16.23
N LEU A 87 9.88 14.46 -15.55
CA LEU A 87 9.33 14.42 -14.21
C LEU A 87 10.38 14.89 -13.20
N PRO A 88 10.01 15.82 -12.30
CA PRO A 88 10.92 16.28 -11.25
C PRO A 88 11.37 15.10 -10.38
N TYR A 89 12.68 14.96 -10.18
CA TYR A 89 13.27 13.89 -9.38
C TYR A 89 12.64 13.77 -7.98
N THR A 90 12.33 14.91 -7.35
CA THR A 90 11.70 14.95 -6.03
C THR A 90 10.32 14.31 -5.98
N ILE A 91 9.56 14.32 -7.09
CA ILE A 91 8.26 13.65 -7.19
C ILE A 91 8.47 12.14 -7.38
N LEU A 92 9.41 11.75 -8.24
CA LEU A 92 9.74 10.34 -8.49
C LEU A 92 10.20 9.65 -7.20
N GLU A 93 11.11 10.29 -6.45
CA GLU A 93 11.63 9.77 -5.19
C GLU A 93 10.52 9.54 -4.16
N LYS A 94 9.60 10.49 -4.02
CA LYS A 94 8.44 10.36 -3.10
C LYS A 94 7.52 9.21 -3.48
N ILE A 95 7.20 9.08 -4.76
CA ILE A 95 6.39 7.97 -5.27
C ILE A 95 7.07 6.64 -4.96
N GLN A 96 8.37 6.51 -5.28
CA GLN A 96 9.11 5.29 -5.02
C GLN A 96 9.13 4.93 -3.53
N LEU A 97 9.33 5.90 -2.64
CA LEU A 97 9.28 5.68 -1.19
C LEU A 97 7.90 5.20 -0.74
N LYS A 98 6.84 5.82 -1.24
CA LYS A 98 5.46 5.43 -0.89
C LYS A 98 5.11 4.04 -1.41
N MET A 99 5.48 3.72 -2.65
CA MET A 99 5.23 2.40 -3.24
C MET A 99 5.96 1.30 -2.46
N LYS A 100 7.22 1.52 -2.10
CA LYS A 100 7.98 0.58 -1.26
C LYS A 100 7.34 0.39 0.12
N ALA A 101 6.84 1.46 0.73
CA ALA A 101 6.15 1.39 2.01
C ALA A 101 4.84 0.59 1.89
N ASN A 102 4.03 0.84 0.86
CA ASN A 102 2.80 0.11 0.61
C ASN A 102 3.06 -1.38 0.34
N GLN A 103 4.02 -1.73 -0.55
CA GLN A 103 4.38 -3.11 -0.82
C GLN A 103 4.85 -3.84 0.45
N LYS A 104 5.64 -3.18 1.28
CA LYS A 104 6.07 -3.74 2.57
C LYS A 104 4.86 -3.98 3.49
N GLN A 105 3.93 -3.03 3.57
CA GLN A 105 2.73 -3.15 4.39
C GLN A 105 1.81 -4.28 3.90
N GLU A 106 1.57 -4.36 2.59
CA GLU A 106 0.79 -5.44 1.97
C GLU A 106 1.41 -6.81 2.26
N LEU A 107 2.73 -6.93 2.16
CA LEU A 107 3.44 -8.18 2.51
C LEU A 107 3.28 -8.50 4.00
N LEU A 108 3.43 -7.52 4.88
CA LEU A 108 3.25 -7.72 6.32
C LEU A 108 1.82 -8.15 6.66
N GLU A 109 0.80 -7.59 6.01
CA GLU A 109 -0.60 -7.97 6.21
C GLU A 109 -0.91 -9.40 5.72
N GLN A 110 -0.14 -9.91 4.76
CA GLN A 110 -0.22 -11.31 4.33
C GLN A 110 0.50 -12.26 5.29
N LEU A 111 1.59 -11.82 5.93
CA LEU A 111 2.40 -12.66 6.81
C LEU A 111 1.94 -12.61 8.27
N VAL A 112 1.28 -11.53 8.71
CA VAL A 112 0.97 -11.28 10.12
C VAL A 112 -0.44 -10.75 10.25
N SER A 113 -1.29 -11.45 11.01
CA SER A 113 -2.62 -10.96 11.35
C SER A 113 -2.80 -10.87 12.87
N ALA A 114 -3.61 -9.90 13.28
CA ALA A 114 -4.08 -9.79 14.65
C ALA A 114 -5.47 -9.16 14.67
N ASP A 115 -6.41 -9.88 15.27
CA ASP A 115 -7.79 -9.47 15.46
C ASP A 115 -8.33 -9.91 16.82
N TYR A 116 -9.45 -9.32 17.21
CA TYR A 116 -10.15 -9.68 18.43
C TYR A 116 -11.65 -9.70 18.21
N ILE A 117 -12.33 -10.65 18.86
CA ILE A 117 -13.78 -10.86 18.77
C ILE A 117 -14.38 -10.68 20.17
N PRO A 118 -15.41 -9.82 20.35
CA PRO A 118 -16.11 -9.72 21.63
C PRO A 118 -16.86 -11.01 21.94
N LEU A 119 -16.65 -11.55 23.14
CA LEU A 119 -17.42 -12.68 23.67
C LEU A 119 -18.59 -12.20 24.54
N ASN A 120 -18.35 -11.13 25.31
CA ASN A 120 -19.36 -10.38 26.06
C ASN A 120 -18.88 -8.93 26.27
N ASP A 121 -19.47 -8.20 27.23
CA ASP A 121 -19.16 -6.78 27.48
C ASP A 121 -17.72 -6.52 27.95
N ASP A 122 -17.05 -7.50 28.55
CA ASP A 122 -15.68 -7.34 29.09
C ASP A 122 -14.68 -8.35 28.53
N GLU A 123 -15.12 -9.50 28.01
CA GLU A 123 -14.23 -10.55 27.49
C GLU A 123 -14.10 -10.50 25.96
N PHE A 124 -12.85 -10.60 25.50
CA PHE A 124 -12.49 -10.59 24.08
C PHE A 124 -11.57 -11.76 23.77
N GLN A 125 -11.89 -12.52 22.72
CA GLN A 125 -10.99 -13.54 22.19
C GLN A 125 -10.00 -12.88 21.23
N ILE A 126 -8.71 -13.01 21.53
CA ILE A 126 -7.60 -12.62 20.67
C ILE A 126 -7.29 -13.74 19.70
N HIS A 127 -6.98 -13.37 18.46
CA HIS A 127 -6.46 -14.26 17.44
C HIS A 127 -5.23 -13.61 16.80
N LEU A 128 -4.05 -14.22 17.03
CA LEU A 128 -2.78 -13.78 16.47
C LEU A 128 -2.26 -14.84 15.51
N THR A 129 -1.84 -14.42 14.31
CA THR A 129 -1.19 -15.31 13.34
C THR A 129 0.11 -14.73 12.82
N MET A 130 1.05 -15.61 12.49
CA MET A 130 2.27 -15.28 11.76
C MET A 130 2.63 -16.44 10.82
N GLN A 131 3.02 -16.12 9.60
CA GLN A 131 3.48 -17.08 8.61
C GLN A 131 4.77 -16.57 7.95
N GLU A 132 5.87 -17.33 8.06
CA GLU A 132 7.18 -16.91 7.53
C GLU A 132 7.23 -17.02 5.99
N ALA A 133 6.61 -18.06 5.42
CA ALA A 133 6.47 -18.23 3.98
C ALA A 133 5.16 -18.96 3.65
N LYS A 134 4.71 -18.83 2.39
CA LYS A 134 3.42 -19.36 1.91
C LYS A 134 3.21 -20.85 2.18
N ASP A 135 4.29 -21.63 2.30
CA ASP A 135 4.26 -23.08 2.47
C ASP A 135 4.72 -23.56 3.88
N THR A 136 4.90 -22.65 4.83
CA THR A 136 5.24 -23.00 6.23
C THR A 136 4.00 -23.11 7.11
N VAL A 137 4.05 -23.95 8.15
CA VAL A 137 3.00 -24.01 9.17
C VAL A 137 2.89 -22.64 9.85
N PRO A 138 1.72 -21.99 9.84
CA PRO A 138 1.56 -20.71 10.51
C PRO A 138 1.63 -20.90 12.03
N PHE A 139 2.26 -19.95 12.71
CA PHE A 139 2.11 -19.79 14.14
C PHE A 139 0.75 -19.16 14.42
N GLU A 140 -0.05 -19.79 15.27
CA GLU A 140 -1.39 -19.34 15.62
C GLU A 140 -1.59 -19.44 17.14
N ILE A 141 -2.03 -18.35 17.77
CA ILE A 141 -2.42 -18.35 19.19
C ILE A 141 -3.80 -17.70 19.33
N LYS A 142 -4.66 -18.38 20.10
CA LYS A 142 -5.96 -17.89 20.53
C LYS A 142 -6.08 -17.93 22.05
N PHE A 143 -6.50 -16.81 22.64
CA PHE A 143 -6.67 -16.69 24.09
C PHE A 143 -7.67 -15.58 24.43
N ILE A 144 -8.22 -15.61 25.64
CA ILE A 144 -9.21 -14.63 26.11
C ILE A 144 -8.51 -13.59 26.99
N VAL A 145 -8.89 -12.33 26.81
CA VAL A 145 -8.47 -11.22 27.66
C VAL A 145 -9.67 -10.39 28.11
N ASN A 146 -9.51 -9.71 29.24
CA ASN A 146 -10.53 -8.80 29.76
C ASN A 146 -10.18 -7.36 29.37
N GLY A 147 -11.22 -6.59 29.00
CA GLY A 147 -11.14 -5.21 28.58
C GLY A 147 -10.80 -5.04 27.10
N LYS A 148 -11.61 -4.23 26.43
CA LYS A 148 -11.40 -3.87 25.01
C LYS A 148 -10.06 -3.19 24.75
N GLU A 149 -9.59 -2.36 25.69
CA GLU A 149 -8.31 -1.65 25.56
C GLU A 149 -7.13 -2.62 25.57
N THR A 150 -7.15 -3.62 26.46
CA THR A 150 -6.18 -4.72 26.51
C THR A 150 -6.14 -5.46 25.18
N ALA A 151 -7.32 -5.86 24.67
CA ALA A 151 -7.43 -6.56 23.40
C ALA A 151 -6.83 -5.76 22.23
N LYS A 152 -7.18 -4.48 22.14
CA LYS A 152 -6.65 -3.57 21.12
C LYS A 152 -5.14 -3.40 21.22
N ASN A 153 -4.61 -3.24 22.44
CA ASN A 153 -3.18 -3.04 22.67
C ASN A 153 -2.37 -4.29 22.27
N ILE A 154 -2.86 -5.49 22.58
CA ILE A 154 -2.23 -6.74 22.15
C ILE A 154 -2.18 -6.84 20.63
N CYS A 155 -3.30 -6.63 19.95
CA CYS A 155 -3.34 -6.70 18.47
C CYS A 155 -2.41 -5.67 17.82
N ASN A 156 -2.37 -4.45 18.35
CA ASN A 156 -1.47 -3.40 17.85
C ASN A 156 0.00 -3.79 18.01
N ARG A 157 0.39 -4.27 19.21
CA ARG A 157 1.77 -4.71 19.48
C ARG A 157 2.18 -5.88 18.61
N TRP A 158 1.28 -6.83 18.34
CA TRP A 158 1.58 -7.92 17.41
C TRP A 158 1.90 -7.38 16.02
N LYS A 159 1.06 -6.48 15.48
CA LYS A 159 1.29 -5.90 14.14
C LYS A 159 2.59 -5.10 14.02
N THR A 160 3.06 -4.48 15.11
CA THR A 160 4.31 -3.69 15.09
C THR A 160 5.55 -4.52 15.40
N ASP A 161 5.46 -5.45 16.34
CA ASP A 161 6.61 -6.09 16.99
C ASP A 161 6.61 -7.63 16.91
N TYR A 162 5.79 -8.24 16.03
CA TYR A 162 5.59 -9.70 15.93
C TYR A 162 6.88 -10.52 15.97
N ALA A 163 7.93 -10.10 15.25
CA ALA A 163 9.18 -10.84 15.16
C ALA A 163 9.86 -10.98 16.53
N SER A 164 9.88 -9.88 17.31
CA SER A 164 10.45 -9.89 18.66
C SER A 164 9.59 -10.72 19.63
N LEU A 165 8.26 -10.56 19.55
CA LEU A 165 7.32 -11.31 20.38
C LEU A 165 7.37 -12.82 20.09
N TYR A 166 7.50 -13.21 18.82
CA TYR A 166 7.64 -14.60 18.41
C TYR A 166 8.93 -15.23 18.97
N ILE A 167 10.05 -14.49 18.96
CA ILE A 167 11.30 -14.95 19.57
C ILE A 167 11.14 -15.11 21.10
N GLU A 168 10.52 -14.14 21.77
CA GLU A 168 10.25 -14.21 23.22
C GLU A 168 9.38 -15.42 23.58
N LEU A 169 8.30 -15.67 22.82
CA LEU A 169 7.41 -16.81 23.04
C LEU A 169 8.12 -18.14 22.80
N THR A 170 8.90 -18.24 21.71
CA THR A 170 9.70 -19.43 21.41
C THR A 170 10.72 -19.73 22.52
N ASN A 171 11.40 -18.69 23.01
CA ASN A 171 12.34 -18.83 24.13
C ASN A 171 11.62 -19.29 25.41
N LEU A 172 10.44 -18.73 25.72
CA LEU A 172 9.64 -19.14 26.87
C LEU A 172 9.25 -20.62 26.77
N PHE A 173 8.74 -21.07 25.61
CA PHE A 173 8.37 -22.47 25.40
C PHE A 173 9.56 -23.43 25.41
N SER A 174 10.76 -22.96 25.05
CA SER A 174 11.99 -23.79 25.09
C SER A 174 12.50 -24.09 26.51
N GLN A 175 12.02 -23.34 27.50
CA GLN A 175 12.42 -23.46 28.92
C GLN A 175 11.45 -24.30 29.75
N LEU A 176 10.32 -24.73 29.16
CA LEU A 176 9.33 -25.62 29.78
C LEU A 176 9.72 -27.09 29.59
#